data_AF-A0AA96X9I2-F1
#
_entry.id   AF-A0AA96X9I2-F1
#
_cell.length_a   1.000
_cell.length_b   1.000
_cell.length_c   1.000
_cell.angle_alpha   90.00
_cell.angle_beta   90.00
_cell.angle_gamma   90.00
#
_symmetry.space_group_name_H-M   'P 1'
#
loop_
_entity.id
_entity.type
_entity.pdbx_description
1 polymer ?
#
loop_
_entity_poly.entity_id
_entity_poly.type
_entity_poly.pdbx_seq_one_letter_code
_entity_poly.pdbx_strand_id
1 'polypeptide(L)'
;MIEYKYPEEREILIHYAEKMENETALDILKKGVVSNREQALALSQFYWGMIDVAADDQGSGFPLLEKEGIEQWMEYIFHSLNGYLVSNGYEEEWDQE
;
A
#
# COMPACT_ATOMS: atom_id res chain seq x y z
N MET A 1 -10.31 -4.08 -9.98
CA MET A 1 -9.80 -4.41 -8.63
C MET A 1 -8.38 -3.89 -8.57
N ILE A 2 -7.78 -3.74 -7.40
CA ILE A 2 -6.33 -3.50 -7.32
C ILE A 2 -5.65 -4.75 -7.84
N GLU A 3 -4.93 -4.61 -8.95
CA GLU A 3 -4.19 -5.70 -9.57
C GLU A 3 -2.76 -5.66 -9.02
N TYR A 4 -2.32 -6.77 -8.44
CA TYR A 4 -0.95 -6.92 -7.94
C TYR A 4 -0.16 -7.79 -8.90
N LYS A 5 1.13 -7.48 -9.07
CA LYS A 5 2.05 -8.32 -9.83
C LYS A 5 2.35 -9.62 -9.08
N TYR A 6 2.44 -9.54 -7.76
CA TYR A 6 2.66 -10.66 -6.85
C TYR A 6 1.63 -10.65 -5.70
N PRO A 7 1.10 -11.80 -5.29
CA PRO A 7 0.15 -11.86 -4.17
C PRO A 7 0.73 -11.31 -2.86
N GLU A 8 2.05 -11.42 -2.66
CA GLU A 8 2.78 -10.94 -1.49
C GLU A 8 2.68 -9.43 -1.32
N GLU A 9 2.49 -8.65 -2.39
CA GLU A 9 2.27 -7.19 -2.29
C GLU A 9 1.08 -6.88 -1.40
N ARG A 10 -0.02 -7.61 -1.58
CA ARG A 10 -1.23 -7.45 -0.76
C ARG A 10 -1.00 -7.88 0.68
N GLU A 11 -0.24 -8.94 0.90
CA GLU A 11 0.07 -9.44 2.24
C GLU A 11 0.94 -8.44 3.02
N ILE A 12 1.93 -7.83 2.35
CA ILE A 12 2.75 -6.76 2.91
C ILE A 12 1.89 -5.54 3.24
N LEU A 13 1.03 -5.11 2.31
CA LEU A 13 0.12 -3.98 2.51
C LEU A 13 -0.81 -4.22 3.71
N ILE A 14 -1.36 -5.44 3.85
CA ILE A 14 -2.21 -5.80 4.99
C ILE A 14 -1.41 -5.79 6.29
N HIS A 15 -0.19 -6.35 6.30
CA HIS A 15 0.68 -6.34 7.47
C HIS A 15 0.91 -4.91 7.99
N TYR A 16 1.26 -3.98 7.11
CA TYR A 16 1.50 -2.59 7.52
C TYR A 16 0.21 -1.85 7.87
N ALA A 17 -0.90 -2.12 7.19
CA ALA A 17 -2.20 -1.53 7.56
C ALA A 17 -2.61 -1.94 8.97
N GLU A 18 -2.38 -3.20 9.36
CA GLU A 18 -2.60 -3.68 10.73
C GLU A 18 -1.61 -3.06 11.72
N LYS A 19 -0.32 -2.99 11.36
CA LYS A 19 0.73 -2.39 12.20
C LYS A 19 0.52 -0.90 12.49
N MET A 20 -0.02 -0.17 11.51
CA MET A 20 -0.32 1.25 11.61
C MET A 20 -1.72 1.52 12.19
N GLU A 21 -2.47 0.47 12.57
CA GLU A 21 -3.86 0.56 13.03
C GLU A 21 -4.78 1.32 12.04
N ASN A 22 -4.49 1.23 10.74
CA ASN A 22 -5.22 1.94 9.70
C ASN A 22 -6.38 1.08 9.16
N GLU A 23 -7.52 1.15 9.83
CA GLU A 23 -8.72 0.37 9.47
C GLU A 23 -9.25 0.68 8.06
N THR A 24 -9.14 1.93 7.61
CA THR A 24 -9.59 2.35 6.28
C THR A 24 -8.77 1.69 5.18
N ALA A 25 -7.44 1.75 5.28
CA ALA A 25 -6.54 1.07 4.34
C ALA A 25 -6.79 -0.45 4.37
N LEU A 26 -6.93 -1.03 5.56
CA LEU A 26 -7.20 -2.45 5.72
C LEU A 26 -8.50 -2.89 5.04
N ASP A 27 -9.58 -2.12 5.16
CA ASP A 27 -10.86 -2.39 4.49
C ASP A 27 -10.72 -2.32 2.97
N ILE A 28 -10.04 -1.29 2.44
CA ILE A 28 -9.77 -1.13 1.01
C ILE A 28 -8.97 -2.32 0.47
N LEU A 29 -7.90 -2.73 1.14
CA LEU A 29 -7.03 -3.84 0.74
C LEU A 29 -7.73 -5.21 0.85
N LYS A 30 -8.64 -5.36 1.82
CA LYS A 30 -9.47 -6.57 1.94
C LYS A 30 -10.50 -6.65 0.82
N LYS A 31 -11.14 -5.53 0.45
CA LYS A 31 -12.11 -5.44 -0.65
C LYS A 31 -11.45 -5.42 -2.04
N GLY A 32 -10.21 -4.95 -2.13
CA GLY A 32 -9.48 -4.77 -3.38
C GLY A 32 -10.02 -3.64 -4.26
N VAL A 33 -10.79 -2.69 -3.71
CA VAL A 33 -11.40 -1.61 -4.49
C VAL A 33 -11.54 -0.34 -3.65
N VAL A 34 -11.21 0.78 -4.28
CA VAL A 34 -11.46 2.14 -3.78
C VAL A 34 -12.80 2.60 -4.33
N SER A 35 -13.67 3.08 -3.44
CA SER A 35 -15.07 3.42 -3.77
C SER A 35 -15.29 4.92 -3.99
N ASN A 36 -14.39 5.76 -3.49
CA ASN A 36 -14.52 7.21 -3.53
C ASN A 36 -13.15 7.88 -3.33
N ARG A 37 -13.13 9.21 -3.49
CA ARG A 37 -11.93 10.04 -3.32
C ARG A 37 -11.33 9.98 -1.91
N GLU A 38 -12.17 9.91 -0.89
CA GLU A 38 -11.70 9.81 0.51
C GLU A 38 -10.90 8.51 0.73
N GLN A 39 -11.38 7.40 0.17
CA GLN A 39 -10.66 6.12 0.19
C GLN A 39 -9.39 6.16 -0.67
N ALA A 40 -9.42 6.85 -1.81
CA ALA A 40 -8.22 7.03 -2.65
C ALA A 40 -7.13 7.79 -1.88
N LEU A 41 -7.50 8.90 -1.25
CA LEU A 41 -6.60 9.71 -0.43
C LEU A 41 -6.08 8.92 0.77
N ALA A 42 -6.95 8.20 1.48
CA ALA A 42 -6.54 7.36 2.61
C ALA A 42 -5.56 6.24 2.19
N LEU A 43 -5.74 5.65 1.01
CA LEU A 43 -4.83 4.64 0.46
C LEU A 43 -3.48 5.25 0.06
N SER A 44 -3.48 6.45 -0.52
CA SER A 44 -2.26 7.21 -0.84
C SER A 44 -1.46 7.54 0.42
N GLN A 45 -2.09 8.18 1.40
CA GLN A 45 -1.46 8.53 2.69
C GLN A 45 -0.96 7.29 3.44
N PHE A 46 -1.70 6.20 3.37
CA PHE A 46 -1.26 4.92 3.92
C PHE A 46 0.03 4.43 3.25
N TYR A 47 0.12 4.43 1.93
CA TYR A 47 1.30 3.97 1.21
C TYR A 47 2.55 4.77 1.59
N TRP A 48 2.45 6.10 1.62
CA TRP A 48 3.56 6.97 2.01
C TRP A 48 3.96 6.78 3.47
N GLY A 49 2.99 6.73 4.38
CA GLY A 49 3.27 6.42 5.78
C GLY A 49 3.84 5.02 6.00
N MET A 50 3.46 4.04 5.17
CA MET A 50 4.03 2.70 5.19
C MET A 50 5.51 2.71 4.81
N ILE A 51 5.93 3.53 3.84
CA ILE A 51 7.36 3.65 3.48
C ILE A 51 8.17 4.11 4.69
N ASP A 52 7.70 5.13 5.41
CA ASP A 52 8.39 5.65 6.59
C ASP A 52 8.54 4.56 7.67
N VAL A 53 7.45 3.84 7.97
CA VAL A 53 7.47 2.74 8.95
C VAL A 53 8.39 1.61 8.49
N ALA A 54 8.32 1.22 7.22
CA ALA A 54 9.16 0.16 6.65
C ALA A 54 10.65 0.54 6.65
N ALA A 55 10.96 1.83 6.45
CA ALA A 55 12.33 2.34 6.54
C ALA A 55 12.85 2.30 7.98
N ASP A 56 12.01 2.59 8.97
CA ASP A 56 12.38 2.53 10.39
C ASP A 56 12.53 1.09 10.90
N ASP A 57 11.64 0.18 10.50
CA ASP A 57 11.60 -1.19 11.00
C ASP A 57 12.36 -2.21 10.15
N GLN A 58 12.79 -1.81 8.94
CA GLN A 58 13.53 -2.63 7.98
C GLN A 58 12.80 -3.93 7.59
N GLY A 59 11.47 -3.91 7.50
CA GLY A 59 10.65 -5.07 7.15
C GLY A 59 10.36 -6.01 8.32
N SER A 60 10.67 -5.60 9.54
CA SER A 60 10.52 -6.43 10.74
C SER A 60 9.08 -6.87 10.97
N GLY A 61 8.90 -8.18 11.14
CA GLY A 61 7.59 -8.80 11.31
C GLY A 61 6.98 -9.36 10.02
N PHE A 62 7.69 -9.27 8.89
CA PHE A 62 7.33 -9.91 7.63
C PHE A 62 8.53 -10.68 7.04
N PRO A 63 8.58 -12.03 7.16
CA PRO A 63 9.77 -12.83 6.84
C PRO A 63 10.33 -12.65 5.41
N LEU A 64 9.47 -12.33 4.44
CA LEU A 64 9.89 -12.05 3.07
C LEU A 64 10.72 -10.77 2.98
N LEU A 65 10.27 -9.70 3.64
CA LEU A 65 10.96 -8.41 3.63
C LEU A 65 12.30 -8.49 4.37
N GLU A 66 12.35 -9.24 5.47
CA GLU A 66 13.61 -9.49 6.20
C GLU A 66 14.66 -10.22 5.35
N LYS A 67 14.22 -11.07 4.41
CA LYS A 67 15.10 -11.86 3.55
C LYS A 67 15.50 -11.12 2.27
N GLU A 68 14.56 -10.44 1.64
CA GLU A 68 14.73 -9.87 0.30
C GLU A 68 14.98 -8.36 0.31
N GLY A 69 14.75 -7.71 1.45
CA GLY A 69 14.83 -6.25 1.61
C GLY A 69 13.53 -5.56 1.23
N ILE A 70 13.36 -4.32 1.70
CA ILE A 70 12.11 -3.56 1.54
C ILE A 70 12.00 -2.83 0.20
N GLU A 71 13.11 -2.34 -0.36
CA GLU A 71 13.12 -1.38 -1.47
C GLU A 71 12.39 -1.90 -2.72
N GLN A 72 12.72 -3.12 -3.15
CA GLN A 72 12.13 -3.73 -4.33
C GLN A 72 10.62 -4.00 -4.15
N TRP A 73 10.20 -4.35 -2.94
CA TRP A 73 8.79 -4.59 -2.63
C TRP A 73 8.00 -3.28 -2.59
N MET A 74 8.57 -2.19 -2.06
CA MET A 74 7.97 -0.86 -2.12
C MET A 74 7.79 -0.39 -3.56
N GLU A 75 8.76 -0.65 -4.44
CA GLU A 75 8.63 -0.32 -5.88
C GLU A 75 7.50 -1.11 -6.57
N TYR A 76 7.35 -2.41 -6.30
CA TYR A 76 6.23 -3.18 -6.85
C TYR A 76 4.88 -2.66 -6.37
N ILE A 77 4.76 -2.41 -5.07
CA ILE A 77 3.57 -1.86 -4.46
C ILE A 77 3.24 -0.48 -5.04
N PHE A 78 4.25 0.38 -5.19
CA PHE A 78 4.11 1.70 -5.82
C PHE A 78 3.41 1.57 -7.17
N HIS A 79 3.94 0.70 -8.05
CA HIS A 79 3.41 0.53 -9.39
C HIS A 79 1.97 0.00 -9.38
N SER A 80 1.67 -0.96 -8.50
CA SER A 80 0.33 -1.53 -8.36
C SER A 80 -0.69 -0.50 -7.86
N LEU A 81 -0.36 0.25 -6.80
CA LEU A 81 -1.28 1.24 -6.21
C LEU A 81 -1.43 2.49 -7.06
N ASN A 82 -0.32 3.09 -7.51
CA ASN A 82 -0.34 4.24 -8.40
C ASN A 82 -1.07 3.92 -9.70
N GLY A 83 -0.71 2.81 -10.35
CA GLY A 83 -1.34 2.37 -11.60
C GLY A 83 -2.84 2.18 -11.44
N TYR A 84 -3.29 1.61 -10.32
CA TYR A 84 -4.70 1.47 -10.00
C TYR A 84 -5.39 2.82 -9.79
N LEU A 85 -4.85 3.70 -8.94
CA LEU A 85 -5.48 4.98 -8.61
C LEU A 85 -5.57 5.90 -9.83
N VAL A 86 -4.48 6.05 -10.58
CA VAL A 86 -4.45 6.86 -11.81
C VAL A 86 -5.44 6.34 -12.86
N SER A 87 -5.48 5.02 -13.08
CA SER A 87 -6.41 4.42 -14.05
C SER A 87 -7.89 4.59 -13.66
N ASN A 88 -8.19 4.85 -12.39
CA ASN A 88 -9.54 5.11 -11.89
C ASN A 88 -9.85 6.61 -11.70
N GLY A 89 -8.96 7.51 -12.14
CA GLY A 89 -9.16 8.95 -12.10
C GLY A 89 -8.85 9.59 -10.73
N TYR A 90 -8.03 8.92 -9.91
CA TYR A 90 -7.60 9.40 -8.59
C TYR A 90 -6.14 9.88 -8.56
N GLU A 91 -5.64 10.39 -9.69
CA GLU A 91 -4.27 10.93 -9.81
C GLU A 91 -4.07 12.12 -8.84
N GLU A 92 -5.08 12.99 -8.71
CA GLU A 92 -5.02 14.12 -7.77
C GLU A 92 -4.87 13.67 -6.31
N GLU A 93 -5.53 12.58 -5.89
CA GLU A 93 -5.40 12.04 -4.53
C GLU A 93 -4.08 11.31 -4.30
N TRP A 94 -3.47 10.75 -5.36
CA TRP A 94 -2.15 10.15 -5.27
C TRP A 94 -1.04 11.19 -5.05
N ASP A 95 -1.13 12.31 -5.78
CA ASP A 95 -0.14 13.40 -5.73
C ASP A 95 -0.29 14.34 -4.52
N GLN A 96 -1.35 14.17 -3.73
CA GLN A 96 -1.71 15.02 -2.58
C GLN A 96 -0.93 14.70 -1.28
N GLU A 97 0.25 14.08 -1.38
CA GLU A 97 1.10 13.71 -0.23
C GLU A 97 1.32 14.87 0.77
#